data_AF-A0A5K0WLC1-F1
#
_entry.id   AF-A0A5K0WLC1-F1
#
_cell.length_a   1.000
_cell.length_b   1.000
_cell.length_c   1.000
_cell.angle_alpha   90.00
_cell.angle_beta   90.00
_cell.angle_gamma   90.00
#
_symmetry.space_group_name_H-M   'P 1'
#
loop_
_entity.id
_entity.type
_entity.pdbx_description
1 polymer ?
#
loop_
_entity_poly.entity_id
_entity_poly.type
_entity_poly.pdbx_seq_one_letter_code
_entity_poly.pdbx_strand_id
1 'polypeptide(L)'
;GIAVAEKKLVESLLALHREKECEIHLRGAEMPHNLMKEIVRLFGPDLHGLKQKVAGVDFKLNVRRHILSFSGSKEQKHQIENIIAGIVQDMSGRQVRMHNDEATCPICLSEVEDGFKLEACGHEFCRLCLIDQIEAAIHSRDGFPLCCIDEGCKMPFFLVDLRSLLSSEQLDELFRASVGAFVASSGGKYRFCPTPDCPSVYKVADPESPVGLFICGACSAEICTKCHIESHPFMTCEQYKEFKEDPDRSLKEWKRGKEHVKNCLACGYTIEKVDG
;
A
#
# COMPACT_ATOMS: atom_id res chain seq x y z
N GLY A 1 -29.75 48.60 20.67
CA GLY A 1 -31.10 48.25 21.15
C GLY A 1 -31.36 46.78 20.85
N ILE A 2 -32.12 46.11 21.70
CA ILE A 2 -32.40 44.66 21.64
C ILE A 2 -32.87 44.23 20.22
N ALA A 3 -33.71 45.04 19.56
CA ALA A 3 -34.18 44.78 18.19
C ALA A 3 -33.07 44.71 17.12
N VAL A 4 -31.96 45.42 17.29
CA VAL A 4 -30.81 45.38 16.36
C VAL A 4 -30.00 44.09 16.55
N ALA A 5 -29.89 43.62 17.80
CA ALA A 5 -29.22 42.37 18.13
C ALA A 5 -30.04 41.16 17.64
N GLU A 6 -31.36 41.21 17.80
CA GLU A 6 -32.28 40.19 17.32
C GLU A 6 -32.26 40.06 15.80
N LYS A 7 -32.28 41.19 15.07
CA LYS A 7 -32.15 41.20 13.61
C LYS A 7 -30.82 40.58 13.14
N LYS A 8 -29.71 40.94 13.78
CA LYS A 8 -28.39 40.35 13.49
C LYS A 8 -28.35 38.85 13.76
N LEU A 9 -28.94 38.39 14.86
CA LEU A 9 -29.00 36.97 15.19
C LEU A 9 -29.81 36.18 14.15
N VAL A 10 -30.97 36.71 13.73
CA VAL A 10 -31.79 36.11 12.67
C VAL A 10 -31.02 36.07 11.34
N GLU A 11 -30.33 37.15 10.96
CA GLU A 11 -29.51 37.19 9.76
C GLU A 11 -28.36 36.17 9.79
N SER A 12 -27.68 36.02 10.93
CA SER A 12 -26.62 35.02 11.13
C SER A 12 -27.17 33.58 11.12
N LEU A 13 -28.31 33.32 11.75
CA LEU A 13 -28.95 32.00 11.72
C LEU A 13 -29.44 31.64 10.30
N LEU A 14 -29.95 32.61 9.54
CA LEU A 14 -30.32 32.42 8.14
C LEU A 14 -29.09 32.22 7.23
N ALA A 15 -27.95 32.83 7.54
CA ALA A 15 -26.69 32.56 6.85
C ALA A 15 -26.21 31.13 7.13
N LEU A 16 -26.15 30.72 8.40
CA LEU A 16 -25.79 29.34 8.80
C LEU A 16 -26.76 28.29 8.25
N HIS A 17 -28.06 28.62 8.15
CA HIS A 17 -29.05 27.72 7.56
C HIS A 17 -28.87 27.57 6.05
N ARG A 18 -28.52 28.66 5.35
CA ARG A 18 -28.21 28.64 3.90
C ARG A 18 -26.89 27.92 3.59
N GLU A 19 -25.95 27.94 4.52
CA GLU A 19 -24.67 27.24 4.42
C GLU A 19 -24.72 25.80 4.96
N LYS A 20 -25.89 25.32 5.43
CA LYS A 20 -26.02 23.97 5.97
C LYS A 20 -25.89 22.95 4.85
N GLU A 21 -24.67 22.45 4.66
CA GLU A 21 -24.39 21.31 3.80
C GLU A 21 -25.23 20.11 4.27
N CYS A 22 -25.97 19.52 3.35
CA CYS A 22 -26.63 18.25 3.54
C CYS A 22 -25.58 17.15 3.37
N GLU A 23 -25.55 16.19 4.30
CA GLU A 23 -24.69 15.01 4.23
C GLU A 23 -25.55 13.77 4.05
N ILE A 24 -25.16 12.90 3.12
CA ILE A 24 -25.70 11.55 2.97
C ILE A 24 -24.55 10.56 3.20
N HIS A 25 -24.72 9.69 4.20
CA HIS A 25 -23.79 8.61 4.46
C HIS A 25 -24.02 7.48 3.46
N LEU A 26 -22.96 7.14 2.72
CA LEU A 26 -22.93 6.07 1.73
C LEU A 26 -22.51 4.72 2.33
N ARG A 27 -22.44 4.64 3.66
CA ARG A 27 -22.05 3.46 4.43
C ARG A 27 -22.87 3.40 5.72
N GLY A 28 -23.30 2.20 6.11
CA GLY A 28 -24.17 1.95 7.27
C GLY A 28 -24.78 0.55 7.20
N ALA A 29 -25.54 0.14 8.22
CA ALA A 29 -26.10 -1.21 8.32
C ALA A 29 -27.02 -1.60 7.14
N GLU A 30 -27.71 -0.62 6.53
CA GLU A 30 -28.62 -0.84 5.41
C GLU A 30 -28.00 -0.47 4.04
N MET A 31 -26.71 -0.10 4.00
CA MET A 31 -26.05 0.35 2.77
C MET A 31 -25.09 -0.72 2.23
N PRO A 32 -25.11 -1.02 0.92
CA PRO A 32 -24.13 -1.91 0.30
C PRO A 32 -22.72 -1.35 0.47
N HIS A 33 -21.77 -2.21 0.82
CA HIS A 33 -20.37 -1.85 1.01
C HIS A 33 -19.76 -1.14 -0.21
N ASN A 34 -20.07 -1.58 -1.42
CA ASN A 34 -19.56 -1.00 -2.66
C ASN A 34 -20.36 0.21 -3.20
N LEU A 35 -21.31 0.77 -2.44
CA LEU A 35 -22.20 1.85 -2.90
C LEU A 35 -21.44 3.07 -3.41
N MET A 36 -20.38 3.51 -2.72
CA MET A 36 -19.58 4.65 -3.17
C MET A 36 -18.93 4.39 -4.54
N LYS A 37 -18.37 3.19 -4.72
CA LYS A 37 -17.73 2.80 -5.98
C LYS A 37 -18.76 2.77 -7.11
N GLU A 38 -19.96 2.28 -6.84
CA GLU A 38 -21.05 2.26 -7.79
C GLU A 38 -21.53 3.67 -8.17
N ILE A 39 -21.62 4.58 -7.20
CA ILE A 39 -21.91 6.00 -7.45
C ILE A 39 -20.85 6.62 -8.37
N VAL A 40 -19.57 6.41 -8.10
CA VAL A 40 -18.47 6.90 -8.94
C VAL A 40 -18.51 6.26 -10.33
N ARG A 41 -18.82 4.97 -10.43
CA ARG A 41 -18.97 4.25 -11.70
C ARG A 41 -20.11 4.80 -12.56
N LEU A 42 -21.25 5.12 -11.94
CA LEU A 42 -22.45 5.58 -12.62
C LEU A 42 -22.40 7.06 -12.99
N PHE A 43 -21.82 7.90 -12.14
CA PHE A 43 -21.88 9.36 -12.28
C PHE A 43 -20.54 10.03 -12.58
N GLY A 44 -19.45 9.26 -12.62
CA GLY A 44 -18.10 9.77 -12.80
C GLY A 44 -17.45 10.21 -11.48
N PRO A 45 -16.11 10.33 -11.47
CA PRO A 45 -15.35 10.72 -10.27
C PRO A 45 -15.61 12.16 -9.82
N ASP A 46 -16.04 13.03 -10.73
CA ASP A 46 -16.44 14.42 -10.47
C ASP A 46 -17.96 14.57 -10.22
N LEU A 47 -18.67 13.44 -10.17
CA LEU A 47 -20.12 13.35 -10.02
C LEU A 47 -20.89 14.14 -11.09
N HIS A 48 -20.30 14.36 -12.28
CA HIS A 48 -20.96 15.12 -13.35
C HIS A 48 -22.32 14.53 -13.73
N GLY A 49 -22.43 13.20 -13.78
CA GLY A 49 -23.71 12.53 -14.06
C GLY A 49 -24.78 12.80 -13.01
N LEU A 50 -24.38 13.02 -11.75
CA LEU A 50 -25.32 13.35 -10.67
C LEU A 50 -25.74 14.83 -10.76
N LYS A 51 -24.81 15.72 -11.12
CA LYS A 51 -25.08 17.15 -11.41
C LYS A 51 -26.06 17.35 -12.55
N GLN A 52 -26.01 16.50 -13.58
CA GLN A 52 -26.98 16.52 -14.68
C GLN A 52 -28.39 16.10 -14.23
N LYS A 53 -28.49 15.18 -13.26
CA LYS A 53 -29.79 14.71 -12.73
C LYS A 53 -30.41 15.70 -11.74
N VAL A 54 -29.60 16.43 -10.99
CA VAL A 54 -30.05 17.41 -9.98
C VAL A 54 -29.38 18.75 -10.27
N ALA A 55 -30.06 19.56 -11.08
CA ALA A 55 -29.53 20.85 -11.52
C ALA A 55 -29.36 21.85 -10.35
N GLY A 56 -28.32 22.67 -10.43
CA GLY A 56 -28.06 23.75 -9.47
C GLY A 56 -27.47 23.28 -8.13
N VAL A 57 -27.02 22.03 -8.04
CA VAL A 57 -26.36 21.47 -6.86
C VAL A 57 -24.91 21.14 -7.18
N ASP A 58 -24.01 21.63 -6.35
CA ASP A 58 -22.61 21.16 -6.37
C ASP A 58 -22.43 20.07 -5.32
N PHE A 59 -21.76 18.99 -5.72
CA PHE A 59 -21.57 17.80 -4.92
C PHE A 59 -20.10 17.62 -4.56
N LYS A 60 -19.85 17.22 -3.31
CA LYS A 60 -18.53 16.83 -2.82
C LYS A 60 -18.61 15.40 -2.31
N LEU A 61 -17.70 14.55 -2.76
CA LEU A 61 -17.58 13.19 -2.27
C LEU A 61 -16.41 13.10 -1.29
N ASN A 62 -16.71 12.92 -0.01
CA ASN A 62 -15.71 12.56 0.98
C ASN A 62 -15.47 11.06 0.95
N VAL A 63 -14.47 10.65 0.16
CA VAL A 63 -14.07 9.24 0.01
C VAL A 63 -13.60 8.59 1.32
N ARG A 64 -13.07 9.38 2.26
CA ARG A 64 -12.56 8.86 3.54
C ARG A 64 -13.68 8.56 4.53
N ARG A 65 -14.71 9.41 4.57
CA ARG A 65 -15.85 9.28 5.51
C ARG A 65 -17.06 8.60 4.88
N HIS A 66 -17.00 8.27 3.60
CA HIS A 66 -18.15 7.78 2.83
C HIS A 66 -19.35 8.72 2.91
N ILE A 67 -19.11 10.02 2.73
CA ILE A 67 -20.16 11.06 2.79
C ILE A 67 -20.24 11.77 1.44
N LEU A 68 -21.46 11.82 0.88
CA LEU A 68 -21.81 12.74 -0.19
C LEU A 68 -22.37 14.01 0.46
N SER A 69 -21.69 15.14 0.30
CA SER A 69 -22.16 16.43 0.78
C SER A 69 -22.54 17.38 -0.35
N PHE A 70 -23.57 18.19 -0.12
CA PHE A 70 -24.07 19.17 -1.09
C PHE A 70 -24.91 20.25 -0.41
N SER A 71 -25.06 21.40 -1.06
CA SER A 71 -25.96 22.46 -0.62
C SER A 71 -27.18 22.49 -1.56
N GLY A 72 -28.37 22.29 -1.01
CA GLY A 72 -29.60 22.25 -1.80
C GLY A 72 -30.86 22.33 -0.93
N SER A 73 -32.01 22.47 -1.58
CA SER A 73 -33.32 22.47 -0.92
C SER A 73 -33.67 21.07 -0.36
N LYS A 74 -34.72 21.01 0.47
CA LYS A 74 -35.22 19.73 1.00
C LYS A 74 -35.70 18.80 -0.13
N GLU A 75 -36.27 19.36 -1.18
CA GLU A 75 -36.74 18.65 -2.36
C GLU A 75 -35.55 18.05 -3.13
N GLN A 76 -34.48 18.82 -3.32
CA GLN A 76 -33.24 18.34 -3.94
C GLN A 76 -32.62 17.22 -3.09
N LYS A 77 -32.57 17.38 -1.76
CA LYS A 77 -32.09 16.33 -0.86
C LYS A 77 -32.91 15.04 -1.01
N HIS A 78 -34.23 15.13 -1.00
CA HIS A 78 -35.10 13.96 -1.15
C HIS A 78 -34.93 13.30 -2.53
N GLN A 79 -34.76 14.09 -3.59
CA GLN A 79 -34.46 13.57 -4.92
C GLN A 79 -33.14 12.78 -4.95
N ILE A 80 -32.10 13.28 -4.29
CA ILE A 80 -30.79 12.61 -4.21
C ILE A 80 -30.89 11.32 -3.39
N GLU A 81 -31.59 11.34 -2.26
CA GLU A 81 -31.87 10.15 -1.45
C GLU A 81 -32.60 9.08 -2.26
N ASN A 82 -33.59 9.46 -3.06
CA ASN A 82 -34.31 8.54 -3.95
C ASN A 82 -33.41 7.95 -5.05
N ILE A 83 -32.49 8.76 -5.62
CA ILE A 83 -31.50 8.25 -6.60
C ILE A 83 -30.60 7.21 -5.94
N ILE A 84 -30.08 7.50 -4.74
CA ILE A 84 -29.22 6.58 -4.00
C ILE A 84 -29.98 5.31 -3.62
N ALA A 85 -31.20 5.43 -3.12
CA ALA A 85 -32.06 4.29 -2.79
C ALA A 85 -32.34 3.41 -4.01
N GLY A 86 -32.57 4.00 -5.19
CA GLY A 86 -32.72 3.25 -6.44
C GLY A 86 -31.47 2.44 -6.80
N ILE A 87 -30.27 3.01 -6.61
CA ILE A 87 -29.00 2.29 -6.82
C ILE A 87 -28.87 1.13 -5.84
N VAL A 88 -29.21 1.36 -4.55
CA VAL A 88 -29.18 0.31 -3.53
C VAL A 88 -30.14 -0.84 -3.87
N GLN A 89 -31.34 -0.52 -4.37
CA GLN A 89 -32.31 -1.53 -4.80
C GLN A 89 -31.82 -2.32 -6.03
N ASP A 90 -31.23 -1.65 -7.03
CA ASP A 90 -30.66 -2.31 -8.21
C ASP A 90 -29.48 -3.23 -7.83
N MET A 91 -28.64 -2.78 -6.89
CA MET A 91 -27.53 -3.55 -6.34
C MET A 91 -28.04 -4.80 -5.61
N SER A 92 -29.05 -4.65 -4.77
CA SER A 92 -29.68 -5.75 -4.03
C SER A 92 -30.37 -6.73 -4.98
N GLY A 93 -31.08 -6.25 -6.00
CA GLY A 93 -31.75 -7.09 -7.00
C GLY A 93 -30.79 -7.91 -7.86
N ARG A 94 -29.55 -7.43 -8.07
CA ARG A 94 -28.48 -8.22 -8.69
C ARG A 94 -27.92 -9.29 -7.75
N GLN A 95 -27.84 -9.01 -6.44
CA GLN A 95 -27.41 -9.99 -5.44
C GLN A 95 -28.45 -11.10 -5.21
N VAL A 96 -29.75 -10.78 -5.21
CA VAL A 96 -30.84 -11.76 -5.01
C VAL A 96 -30.96 -12.75 -6.17
N ARG A 97 -30.55 -12.40 -7.39
CA ARG A 97 -30.51 -13.36 -8.52
C ARG A 97 -29.37 -14.38 -8.42
N MET A 98 -28.43 -14.20 -7.49
CA MET A 98 -27.33 -15.15 -7.22
C MET A 98 -27.46 -15.87 -5.87
N HIS A 99 -28.27 -15.36 -4.93
CA HIS A 99 -28.50 -15.99 -3.62
C HIS A 99 -29.89 -16.60 -3.54
N ASN A 100 -29.99 -17.90 -3.82
CA ASN A 100 -31.12 -18.72 -3.38
C ASN A 100 -30.69 -20.04 -2.71
N ASP A 101 -29.42 -20.15 -2.33
CA ASP A 101 -28.91 -21.13 -1.39
C ASP A 101 -28.34 -20.36 -0.18
N GLU A 102 -28.44 -20.94 1.02
CA GLU A 102 -27.82 -20.46 2.25
C GLU A 102 -26.41 -19.94 1.95
N ALA A 103 -26.09 -18.71 2.37
CA ALA A 103 -24.80 -18.09 2.05
C ALA A 103 -23.66 -18.92 2.68
N THR A 104 -23.04 -19.78 1.88
CA THR A 104 -21.89 -20.59 2.28
C THR A 104 -20.61 -19.82 2.06
N CYS A 105 -19.71 -19.83 3.04
CA CYS A 105 -18.40 -19.23 2.90
C CYS A 105 -17.58 -20.00 1.84
N PRO A 106 -17.03 -19.33 0.80
CA PRO A 106 -16.25 -20.01 -0.25
C PRO A 106 -14.93 -20.63 0.24
N ILE A 107 -14.47 -20.30 1.46
CA ILE A 107 -13.24 -20.83 2.05
C ILE A 107 -13.50 -22.14 2.79
N CYS A 108 -14.42 -22.14 3.75
CA CYS A 108 -14.69 -23.31 4.59
C CYS A 108 -15.89 -24.15 4.10
N LEU A 109 -16.60 -23.69 3.07
CA LEU A 109 -17.79 -24.34 2.48
C LEU A 109 -18.91 -24.61 3.51
N SER A 110 -18.93 -23.85 4.60
CA SER A 110 -19.92 -23.91 5.67
C SER A 110 -20.74 -22.63 5.72
N GLU A 111 -21.81 -22.59 6.52
CA GLU A 111 -22.55 -21.34 6.78
C GLU A 111 -21.61 -20.22 7.23
N VAL A 112 -21.88 -19.00 6.77
CA VAL A 112 -21.07 -17.84 7.15
C VAL A 112 -21.29 -17.51 8.64
N GLU A 113 -20.24 -17.70 9.43
CA GLU A 113 -20.14 -17.24 10.81
C GLU A 113 -19.39 -15.91 10.88
N ASP A 114 -19.95 -14.92 11.57
CA ASP A 114 -19.40 -13.55 11.68
C ASP A 114 -18.99 -12.99 10.30
N GLY A 115 -20.00 -12.81 9.44
CA GLY A 115 -19.80 -12.48 8.03
C GLY A 115 -19.05 -11.18 7.78
N PHE A 116 -18.09 -11.23 6.86
CA PHE A 116 -17.34 -10.07 6.39
C PHE A 116 -17.44 -9.96 4.87
N LYS A 117 -17.91 -8.80 4.38
CA LYS A 117 -18.04 -8.48 2.95
C LYS A 117 -16.85 -7.66 2.47
N LEU A 118 -16.17 -8.15 1.44
CA LEU A 118 -15.07 -7.40 0.80
C LEU A 118 -15.61 -6.17 0.08
N GLU A 119 -15.04 -5.00 0.34
CA GLU A 119 -15.53 -3.72 -0.20
C GLU A 119 -15.49 -3.69 -1.74
N ALA A 120 -14.51 -4.36 -2.36
CA ALA A 120 -14.27 -4.27 -3.79
C ALA A 120 -15.30 -5.03 -4.66
N CYS A 121 -15.75 -6.20 -4.20
CA CYS A 121 -16.64 -7.12 -4.93
C CYS A 121 -17.96 -7.41 -4.20
N GLY A 122 -18.03 -7.23 -2.89
CA GLY A 122 -19.20 -7.53 -2.06
C GLY A 122 -19.37 -9.00 -1.69
N HIS A 123 -18.44 -9.89 -2.06
CA HIS A 123 -18.46 -11.30 -1.65
C HIS A 123 -18.23 -11.42 -0.14
N GLU A 124 -18.95 -12.38 0.46
CA GLU A 124 -19.03 -12.58 1.90
C GLU A 124 -18.31 -13.87 2.31
N PHE A 125 -17.59 -13.79 3.42
CA PHE A 125 -16.80 -14.89 3.98
C PHE A 125 -16.93 -14.87 5.50
N CYS A 126 -16.63 -15.99 6.18
CA CYS A 126 -16.40 -15.94 7.62
C CYS A 126 -15.20 -15.04 7.89
N ARG A 127 -15.31 -14.15 8.89
CA ARG A 127 -14.23 -13.24 9.26
C ARG A 127 -12.91 -13.97 9.54
N LEU A 128 -12.97 -15.07 10.30
CA LEU A 128 -11.79 -15.89 10.63
C LEU A 128 -11.14 -16.50 9.38
N CYS A 129 -11.96 -17.00 8.44
CA CYS A 129 -11.43 -17.56 7.19
C CYS A 129 -10.64 -16.54 6.37
N LEU A 130 -11.09 -15.28 6.33
CA LEU A 130 -10.32 -14.21 5.67
C LEU A 130 -9.02 -13.91 6.41
N ILE A 131 -9.04 -13.89 7.74
CA ILE A 131 -7.82 -13.65 8.54
C ILE A 131 -6.80 -14.75 8.27
N ASP A 132 -7.21 -16.02 8.35
CA ASP A 132 -6.35 -17.17 8.09
C ASP A 132 -5.80 -17.18 6.66
N GLN A 133 -6.62 -16.80 5.68
CA GLN A 133 -6.19 -16.64 4.30
C GLN A 133 -5.11 -15.57 4.16
N ILE A 134 -5.30 -14.42 4.82
CA ILE A 134 -4.33 -13.33 4.78
C ILE A 134 -3.02 -13.76 5.48
N GLU A 135 -3.10 -14.44 6.61
CA GLU A 135 -1.94 -14.98 7.32
C GLU A 135 -1.17 -15.99 6.45
N ALA A 136 -1.87 -16.92 5.80
CA ALA A 136 -1.25 -17.85 4.85
C ALA A 136 -0.55 -17.12 3.69
N ALA A 137 -1.11 -16.01 3.21
CA ALA A 137 -0.48 -15.19 2.18
C ALA A 137 0.81 -14.48 2.67
N ILE A 138 0.85 -14.03 3.94
CA ILE A 138 2.05 -13.43 4.56
C ILE A 138 3.22 -14.43 4.54
N HIS A 139 2.94 -15.71 4.80
CA HIS A 139 3.94 -16.77 4.87
C HIS A 139 4.24 -17.44 3.52
N SER A 140 3.54 -17.06 2.45
CA SER A 140 3.71 -17.63 1.10
C SER A 140 4.45 -16.68 0.16
N ARG A 141 5.29 -17.23 -0.72
CA ARG A 141 5.99 -16.44 -1.76
C ARG A 141 5.05 -15.94 -2.86
N ASP A 142 3.96 -16.66 -3.09
CA ASP A 142 2.98 -16.38 -4.15
C ASP A 142 1.66 -15.84 -3.57
N GLY A 143 1.66 -15.41 -2.31
CA GLY A 143 0.48 -14.87 -1.62
C GLY A 143 0.02 -13.48 -2.10
N PHE A 144 0.78 -12.84 -2.99
CA PHE A 144 0.53 -11.46 -3.42
C PHE A 144 0.38 -11.35 -4.94
N PRO A 145 -0.54 -10.50 -5.43
CA PRO A 145 -1.45 -9.64 -4.67
C PRO A 145 -2.61 -10.41 -4.01
N LEU A 146 -3.08 -9.92 -2.86
CA LEU A 146 -4.27 -10.46 -2.19
C LEU A 146 -5.54 -10.16 -3.01
N CYS A 147 -6.18 -11.21 -3.50
CA CYS A 147 -7.39 -11.13 -4.31
C CYS A 147 -8.51 -12.00 -3.71
N CYS A 148 -9.75 -11.60 -3.97
CA CYS A 148 -10.92 -12.42 -3.68
C CYS A 148 -10.79 -13.79 -4.37
N ILE A 149 -11.09 -14.86 -3.65
CA ILE A 149 -10.96 -16.25 -4.11
C ILE A 149 -12.30 -16.89 -4.49
N ASP A 150 -13.38 -16.12 -4.40
CA ASP A 150 -14.68 -16.55 -4.90
C ASP A 150 -14.61 -16.83 -6.41
N GLU A 151 -15.41 -17.78 -6.90
CA GLU A 151 -15.27 -18.32 -8.25
C GLU A 151 -15.41 -17.23 -9.32
N GLY A 152 -14.38 -17.08 -10.16
CA GLY A 152 -14.34 -16.07 -11.21
C GLY A 152 -14.05 -14.64 -10.72
N CYS A 153 -13.91 -14.41 -9.41
CA CYS A 153 -13.49 -13.11 -8.87
C CYS A 153 -11.96 -13.00 -8.83
N LYS A 154 -11.44 -11.82 -9.20
CA LYS A 154 -10.01 -11.48 -9.08
C LYS A 154 -9.80 -10.08 -8.52
N MET A 155 -10.80 -9.54 -7.84
CA MET A 155 -10.76 -8.20 -7.29
C MET A 155 -9.80 -8.16 -6.09
N PRO A 156 -8.85 -7.20 -6.04
CA PRO A 156 -7.92 -7.11 -4.94
C PRO A 156 -8.62 -6.66 -3.65
N PHE A 157 -8.06 -7.06 -2.51
CA PHE A 157 -8.48 -6.58 -1.20
C PHE A 157 -8.15 -5.09 -1.07
N PHE A 158 -9.05 -4.30 -0.50
CA PHE A 158 -8.78 -2.90 -0.24
C PHE A 158 -8.12 -2.71 1.13
N LEU A 159 -7.36 -1.63 1.29
CA LEU A 159 -6.74 -1.28 2.59
C LEU A 159 -7.78 -1.13 3.72
N VAL A 160 -9.01 -0.75 3.40
CA VAL A 160 -10.11 -0.67 4.39
C VAL A 160 -10.54 -2.05 4.89
N ASP A 161 -10.53 -3.06 4.01
CA ASP A 161 -10.82 -4.45 4.38
C ASP A 161 -9.73 -4.95 5.34
N LEU A 162 -8.46 -4.80 4.93
CA LEU A 162 -7.30 -5.23 5.71
C LEU A 162 -7.26 -4.56 7.10
N ARG A 163 -7.54 -3.25 7.18
CA ARG A 163 -7.62 -2.52 8.47
C ARG A 163 -8.78 -2.93 9.36
N SER A 164 -9.83 -3.49 8.77
CA SER A 164 -11.00 -3.97 9.53
C SER A 164 -10.79 -5.42 10.00
N LEU A 165 -9.97 -6.19 9.30
CA LEU A 165 -9.68 -7.60 9.59
C LEU A 165 -8.50 -7.79 10.54
N LEU A 166 -7.44 -6.98 10.40
CA LEU A 166 -6.15 -7.19 11.04
C LEU A 166 -5.80 -6.16 12.10
N SER A 167 -4.94 -6.55 13.05
CA SER A 167 -4.27 -5.63 13.97
C SER A 167 -3.22 -4.76 13.27
N SER A 168 -2.73 -3.71 13.95
CA SER A 168 -1.64 -2.88 13.40
C SER A 168 -0.36 -3.68 13.15
N GLU A 169 -0.05 -4.64 14.03
CA GLU A 169 1.15 -5.47 13.91
C GLU A 169 1.06 -6.43 12.70
N GLN A 170 -0.11 -7.07 12.54
CA GLN A 170 -0.39 -7.94 11.40
C GLN A 170 -0.38 -7.16 10.06
N LEU A 171 -0.86 -5.91 10.06
CA LEU A 171 -0.77 -5.04 8.88
C LEU A 171 0.69 -4.73 8.51
N ASP A 172 1.54 -4.47 9.49
CA ASP A 172 2.95 -4.19 9.24
C ASP A 172 3.67 -5.43 8.70
N GLU A 173 3.35 -6.63 9.22
CA GLU A 173 3.81 -7.91 8.67
C GLU A 173 3.36 -8.12 7.23
N LEU A 174 2.07 -7.87 6.96
CA LEU A 174 1.49 -7.97 5.63
C LEU A 174 2.19 -7.04 4.64
N PHE A 175 2.42 -5.79 5.02
CA PHE A 175 3.10 -4.83 4.16
C PHE A 175 4.56 -5.24 3.91
N ARG A 176 5.29 -5.69 4.93
CA ARG A 176 6.66 -6.23 4.74
C ARG A 176 6.66 -7.42 3.78
N ALA A 177 5.75 -8.38 3.96
CA ALA A 177 5.63 -9.54 3.08
C ALA A 177 5.29 -9.13 1.63
N SER A 178 4.37 -8.18 1.44
CA SER A 178 4.00 -7.66 0.12
C SER A 178 5.18 -7.02 -0.62
N VAL A 179 6.01 -6.25 0.09
CA VAL A 179 7.23 -5.64 -0.47
C VAL A 179 8.26 -6.72 -0.77
N GLY A 180 8.40 -7.72 0.10
CA GLY A 180 9.23 -8.90 -0.13
C GLY A 180 8.88 -9.63 -1.42
N ALA A 181 7.59 -9.94 -1.62
CA ALA A 181 7.09 -10.58 -2.83
C ALA A 181 7.34 -9.71 -4.09
N PHE A 182 7.13 -8.41 -4.01
CA PHE A 182 7.44 -7.47 -5.10
C PHE A 182 8.93 -7.46 -5.46
N VAL A 183 9.81 -7.39 -4.46
CA VAL A 183 11.27 -7.40 -4.69
C VAL A 183 11.71 -8.75 -5.29
N ALA A 184 11.21 -9.87 -4.78
CA ALA A 184 11.52 -11.20 -5.29
C ALA A 184 11.07 -11.40 -6.75
N SER A 185 9.88 -10.92 -7.10
CA SER A 185 9.32 -11.00 -8.47
C SER A 185 9.92 -9.98 -9.44
N SER A 186 10.74 -9.03 -8.97
CA SER A 186 11.28 -7.96 -9.82
C SER A 186 12.34 -8.39 -10.84
N GLY A 187 12.78 -9.65 -10.82
CA GLY A 187 13.85 -10.16 -11.67
C GLY A 187 15.21 -9.51 -11.37
N GLY A 188 15.43 -9.10 -10.12
CA GLY A 188 16.68 -8.47 -9.67
C GLY A 188 16.78 -6.96 -9.90
N LYS A 189 15.72 -6.31 -10.39
CA LYS A 189 15.67 -4.85 -10.56
C LYS A 189 15.69 -4.09 -9.23
N TYR A 190 15.19 -4.72 -8.17
CA TYR A 190 15.18 -4.18 -6.82
C TYR A 190 15.84 -5.15 -5.85
N ARG A 191 16.45 -4.60 -4.80
CA ARG A 191 17.03 -5.38 -3.68
C ARG A 191 16.79 -4.67 -2.36
N PHE A 192 16.75 -5.44 -1.29
CA PHE A 192 16.80 -4.91 0.07
C PHE A 192 18.19 -4.37 0.40
N CYS A 193 18.23 -3.39 1.29
CA CYS A 193 19.44 -2.98 1.99
C CYS A 193 20.09 -4.21 2.65
N PRO A 194 21.41 -4.42 2.51
CA PRO A 194 22.08 -5.56 3.11
C PRO A 194 22.24 -5.44 4.64
N THR A 195 21.99 -4.27 5.22
CA THR A 195 21.99 -4.08 6.68
C THR A 195 20.90 -4.95 7.31
N PRO A 196 21.24 -5.79 8.32
CA PRO A 196 20.26 -6.60 9.03
C PRO A 196 19.08 -5.78 9.53
N ASP A 197 17.87 -6.33 9.40
CA ASP A 197 16.60 -5.73 9.82
C ASP A 197 16.24 -4.38 9.17
N CYS A 198 16.98 -3.94 8.14
CA CYS A 198 16.67 -2.71 7.43
C CYS A 198 15.59 -2.95 6.34
N PRO A 199 14.42 -2.30 6.40
CA PRO A 199 13.33 -2.55 5.46
C PRO A 199 13.50 -1.81 4.12
N SER A 200 14.56 -1.02 3.95
CA SER A 200 14.74 -0.19 2.76
C SER A 200 15.01 -1.03 1.52
N VAL A 201 14.39 -0.64 0.40
CA VAL A 201 14.58 -1.23 -0.92
C VAL A 201 15.22 -0.19 -1.84
N TYR A 202 16.15 -0.61 -2.69
CA TYR A 202 16.76 0.24 -3.71
C TYR A 202 16.72 -0.40 -5.09
N LYS A 203 16.81 0.44 -6.12
CA LYS A 203 16.91 0.01 -7.52
C LYS A 203 18.35 -0.39 -7.83
N VAL A 204 18.52 -1.57 -8.41
CA VAL A 204 19.82 -2.07 -8.89
C VAL A 204 20.26 -1.28 -10.12
N ALA A 205 21.55 -0.96 -10.22
CA ALA A 205 22.09 -0.30 -11.40
C ALA A 205 22.08 -1.26 -12.60
N ASP A 206 21.78 -0.72 -13.78
CA ASP A 206 21.91 -1.49 -15.01
C ASP A 206 23.39 -1.87 -15.24
N PRO A 207 23.69 -3.04 -15.85
CA PRO A 207 25.07 -3.51 -16.01
C PRO A 207 25.99 -2.49 -16.70
N GLU A 208 25.44 -1.76 -17.69
CA GLU A 208 26.13 -0.76 -18.49
C GLU A 208 26.22 0.62 -17.83
N SER A 209 25.46 0.87 -16.76
CA SER A 209 25.54 2.15 -16.03
C SER A 209 26.88 2.28 -15.29
N PRO A 210 27.41 3.48 -15.03
CA PRO A 210 28.53 3.64 -14.11
C PRO A 210 28.18 3.11 -12.72
N VAL A 211 29.19 2.79 -11.90
CA VAL A 211 28.99 2.35 -10.51
C VAL A 211 28.17 3.41 -9.77
N GLY A 212 26.99 3.03 -9.30
CA GLY A 212 26.11 3.92 -8.55
C GLY A 212 26.29 3.75 -7.05
N LEU A 213 26.06 4.84 -6.32
CA LEU A 213 25.98 4.86 -4.87
C LEU A 213 24.50 4.93 -4.46
N PHE A 214 24.07 4.02 -3.60
CA PHE A 214 22.82 4.14 -2.86
C PHE A 214 23.12 4.49 -1.41
N ILE A 215 22.50 5.55 -0.90
CA ILE A 215 22.53 5.92 0.51
C ILE A 215 21.18 5.55 1.12
N CYS A 216 21.19 4.63 2.08
CA CYS A 216 19.98 4.16 2.73
C CYS A 216 19.38 5.25 3.63
N GLY A 217 18.13 5.66 3.36
CA GLY A 217 17.44 6.64 4.20
C GLY A 217 17.05 6.13 5.61
N ALA A 218 17.04 4.81 5.83
CA ALA A 218 16.65 4.22 7.12
C ALA A 218 17.83 3.93 8.05
N CYS A 219 18.96 3.46 7.51
CA CYS A 219 20.14 3.08 8.31
C CYS A 219 21.43 3.82 7.93
N SER A 220 21.37 4.74 6.96
CA SER A 220 22.50 5.52 6.45
C SER A 220 23.64 4.70 5.83
N ALA A 221 23.44 3.39 5.59
CA ALA A 221 24.41 2.57 4.89
C ALA A 221 24.63 3.06 3.45
N GLU A 222 25.91 3.13 3.06
CA GLU A 222 26.35 3.46 1.71
C GLU A 222 26.66 2.17 0.95
N ILE A 223 25.90 1.91 -0.11
CA ILE A 223 25.89 0.63 -0.81
C ILE A 223 26.20 0.85 -2.28
N CYS A 224 27.12 0.05 -2.82
CA CYS A 224 27.36 -0.01 -4.26
C CYS A 224 26.18 -0.68 -4.95
N THR A 225 25.54 0.01 -5.90
CA THR A 225 24.33 -0.50 -6.58
C THR A 225 24.61 -1.61 -7.61
N LYS A 226 25.88 -1.91 -7.89
CA LYS A 226 26.31 -3.00 -8.78
C LYS A 226 26.65 -4.30 -8.04
N CYS A 227 27.50 -4.23 -7.02
CA CYS A 227 27.95 -5.42 -6.28
C CYS A 227 27.21 -5.62 -4.95
N HIS A 228 26.34 -4.67 -4.56
CA HIS A 228 25.40 -4.77 -3.44
C HIS A 228 26.03 -4.89 -2.04
N ILE A 229 27.29 -4.47 -1.92
CA ILE A 229 28.08 -4.43 -0.68
C ILE A 229 28.43 -2.97 -0.34
N GLU A 230 29.34 -2.74 0.60
CA GLU A 230 29.73 -1.40 1.01
C GLU A 230 30.27 -0.57 -0.17
N SER A 231 29.95 0.73 -0.18
CA SER A 231 30.46 1.68 -1.17
C SER A 231 31.99 1.69 -1.22
N HIS A 232 32.54 1.69 -2.43
CA HIS A 232 33.98 1.61 -2.69
C HIS A 232 34.39 2.58 -3.82
N PRO A 233 34.30 3.92 -3.61
CA PRO A 233 34.43 4.91 -4.68
C PRO A 233 35.81 4.94 -5.37
N PHE A 234 36.83 4.38 -4.73
CA PHE A 234 38.22 4.39 -5.23
C PHE A 234 38.66 3.03 -5.81
N MET A 235 37.77 2.05 -5.90
CA MET A 235 38.08 0.69 -6.39
C MET A 235 36.96 0.17 -7.30
N THR A 236 37.30 -0.70 -8.26
CA THR A 236 36.27 -1.44 -8.99
C THR A 236 35.60 -2.48 -8.10
N CYS A 237 34.43 -2.99 -8.51
CA CYS A 237 33.73 -4.04 -7.77
C CYS A 237 34.60 -5.30 -7.62
N GLU A 238 35.35 -5.64 -8.67
CA GLU A 238 36.26 -6.80 -8.71
C GLU A 238 37.41 -6.59 -7.73
N GLN A 239 38.07 -5.44 -7.77
CA GLN A 239 39.18 -5.12 -6.85
C GLN A 239 38.74 -5.16 -5.39
N TYR A 240 37.56 -4.61 -5.08
CA TYR A 240 37.03 -4.62 -3.73
C TYR A 240 36.67 -6.03 -3.26
N LYS A 241 36.13 -6.87 -4.16
CA LYS A 241 35.85 -8.28 -3.86
C LYS A 241 37.14 -9.04 -3.54
N GLU A 242 38.18 -8.86 -4.35
CA GLU A 242 39.49 -9.48 -4.11
C GLU A 242 40.10 -9.03 -2.77
N PHE A 243 39.96 -7.75 -2.42
CA PHE A 243 40.42 -7.20 -1.14
C PHE A 243 39.67 -7.81 0.06
N LYS A 244 38.36 -8.05 -0.05
CA LYS A 244 37.58 -8.72 1.01
C LYS A 244 37.99 -10.20 1.18
N GLU A 245 38.41 -10.87 0.11
CA GLU A 245 38.88 -12.27 0.16
C GLU A 245 40.31 -12.41 0.71
N ASP A 246 41.23 -11.55 0.28
CA ASP A 246 42.62 -11.51 0.77
C ASP A 246 43.10 -10.05 0.87
N PRO A 247 42.99 -9.42 2.05
CA PRO A 247 43.40 -8.03 2.27
C PRO A 247 44.88 -7.79 1.97
N ASP A 248 45.72 -8.82 2.12
CA ASP A 248 47.16 -8.77 1.91
C ASP A 248 47.58 -9.11 0.47
N ARG A 249 46.63 -9.36 -0.43
CA ARG A 249 46.95 -9.80 -1.81
C ARG A 249 47.86 -8.81 -2.52
N SER A 250 47.56 -7.52 -2.45
CA SER A 250 48.38 -6.45 -3.05
C SER A 250 49.79 -6.41 -2.45
N LEU A 251 49.92 -6.63 -1.14
CA LEU A 251 51.21 -6.72 -0.45
C LEU A 251 52.00 -7.96 -0.90
N LYS A 252 51.33 -9.11 -1.05
CA LYS A 252 51.93 -10.36 -1.56
C LYS A 252 52.37 -10.21 -3.02
N GLU A 253 51.60 -9.53 -3.86
CA GLU A 253 51.95 -9.24 -5.25
C GLU A 253 53.14 -8.29 -5.36
N TRP A 254 53.15 -7.20 -4.57
CA TRP A 254 54.26 -6.25 -4.55
C TRP A 254 55.57 -6.89 -4.06
N LYS A 255 55.48 -7.81 -3.10
CA LYS A 255 56.62 -8.60 -2.59
C LYS A 255 57.15 -9.59 -3.64
N ARG A 256 56.33 -10.06 -4.57
CA ARG A 256 56.68 -11.11 -5.54
C ARG A 256 57.81 -10.63 -6.46
N GLY A 257 58.93 -11.35 -6.44
CA GLY A 257 60.10 -11.04 -7.27
C GLY A 257 61.06 -9.98 -6.69
N LYS A 258 60.81 -9.47 -5.47
CA LYS A 258 61.70 -8.53 -4.79
C LYS A 258 62.56 -9.21 -3.73
N GLU A 259 63.85 -9.40 -3.99
CA GLU A 259 64.78 -10.02 -3.03
C GLU A 259 65.06 -9.16 -1.78
N HIS A 260 64.92 -7.84 -1.92
CA HIS A 260 65.07 -6.86 -0.84
C HIS A 260 63.83 -6.77 0.06
N VAL A 261 62.75 -7.49 -0.25
CA VAL A 261 61.52 -7.50 0.54
C VAL A 261 61.32 -8.87 1.18
N LYS A 262 61.36 -8.94 2.51
CA LYS A 262 61.26 -10.19 3.29
C LYS A 262 60.25 -10.06 4.43
N ASN A 263 59.92 -11.15 5.11
CA ASN A 263 59.14 -11.09 6.35
C ASN A 263 60.09 -11.10 7.54
N CYS A 264 59.79 -10.30 8.56
CA CYS A 264 60.47 -10.36 9.85
C CYS A 264 60.22 -11.72 10.51
N LEU A 265 61.29 -12.41 10.92
CA LEU A 265 61.18 -13.72 11.56
C LEU A 265 60.57 -13.68 12.97
N ALA A 266 60.60 -12.52 13.63
CA ALA A 266 60.06 -12.36 14.98
C ALA A 266 58.56 -12.05 15.03
N CYS A 267 58.06 -11.24 14.07
CA CYS A 267 56.68 -10.73 14.12
C CYS A 267 55.89 -10.94 12.81
N GLY A 268 56.50 -11.47 11.75
CA GLY A 268 55.82 -11.80 10.49
C GLY A 268 55.58 -10.63 9.52
N TYR A 269 55.75 -9.38 9.95
CA TYR A 269 55.54 -8.20 9.10
C TYR A 269 56.50 -8.15 7.90
N THR A 270 56.00 -7.66 6.77
CA THR A 270 56.79 -7.41 5.56
C THR A 270 57.74 -6.22 5.78
N ILE A 271 59.02 -6.42 5.48
CA ILE A 271 60.11 -5.44 5.62
C ILE A 271 60.84 -5.26 4.29
N GLU A 272 61.22 -4.02 3.96
CA GLU A 272 62.00 -3.65 2.78
C GLU A 272 63.40 -3.20 3.19
N LYS A 273 64.43 -3.73 2.53
CA LYS A 273 65.82 -3.30 2.71
C LYS A 273 66.06 -2.05 1.87
N VAL A 274 66.23 -0.91 2.53
CA VAL A 274 66.42 0.41 1.89
C VAL A 274 67.87 0.76 1.61
N ASP A 275 68.83 0.15 2.31
CA ASP A 275 70.27 0.33 2.06
C ASP A 275 71.12 -0.79 2.67
N GLY A 276 72.31 -1.03 2.10
CA GLY A 276 73.34 -1.98 2.55
C GLY A 276 73.60 -3.19 1.66
#